data_AF-S9W7S1-F1
#
_entry.id   AF-S9W7S1-F1
#
_cell.length_a   1.000
_cell.length_b   1.000
_cell.length_c   1.000
_cell.angle_alpha   90.00
_cell.angle_beta   90.00
_cell.angle_gamma   90.00
#
_symmetry.space_group_name_H-M   'P 1'
#
loop_
_entity.id
_entity.type
_entity.pdbx_description
1 polymer ?
#
loop_
_entity_poly.entity_id
_entity_poly.type
_entity_poly.pdbx_seq_one_letter_code
_entity_poly.pdbx_strand_id
1 'polypeptide(L)'
;MAEAVNQIPGVAQLDLVIASERLYHTTNEGFEFCLDRCMTHYAEDSIPYHYGEKTCLDRCLAKVDGGMRMAVAAKKDFEKKLKAGEMPYQWMRDAEQGKIQ
;
A
#
# COMPACT_ATOMS: atom_id res chain seq x y z
N MET A 1 33.87 2.79 1.26
CA MET A 1 32.73 3.07 0.37
C MET A 1 31.60 3.53 1.26
N ALA A 2 31.34 4.84 1.33
CA ALA A 2 30.34 5.39 2.24
C ALA A 2 28.94 5.19 1.61
N GLU A 3 28.09 4.41 2.26
CA GLU A 3 26.67 4.32 1.92
C GLU A 3 26.03 5.71 2.03
N ALA A 4 25.43 6.17 0.94
CA ALA A 4 24.67 7.41 0.92
C ALA A 4 23.44 7.24 1.81
N VAL A 5 23.46 7.83 2.99
CA VAL A 5 22.29 7.92 3.87
C VAL A 5 21.27 8.79 3.14
N ASN A 6 20.16 8.20 2.69
CA ASN A 6 19.04 8.88 2.06
C ASN A 6 18.28 9.76 3.09
N GLN A 7 18.92 10.80 3.62
CA GLN A 7 18.25 11.78 4.49
C GLN A 7 17.45 12.76 3.63
N ILE A 8 16.13 12.65 3.69
CA ILE A 8 15.22 13.64 3.11
C ILE A 8 15.23 14.87 4.05
N PRO A 9 15.59 16.08 3.56
CA PRO A 9 15.62 17.27 4.40
C PRO A 9 14.26 17.55 5.05
N GLY A 10 14.25 17.76 6.37
CA GLY A 10 13.03 18.09 7.12
C GLY A 10 12.23 16.90 7.65
N VAL A 11 12.69 15.66 7.44
CA VAL A 11 12.06 14.46 8.01
C VAL A 11 12.96 13.91 9.12
N ALA A 12 12.38 13.59 10.27
CA ALA A 12 13.14 12.95 11.35
C ALA A 12 13.62 11.57 10.88
N GLN A 13 14.86 11.19 11.25
CA GLN A 13 15.46 9.91 10.83
C GLN A 13 14.55 8.71 11.18
N LEU A 14 13.84 8.76 12.31
CA LEU A 14 12.91 7.72 12.74
C LEU A 14 11.70 7.61 11.79
N ASP A 15 11.11 8.73 11.39
CA ASP A 15 9.98 8.75 10.47
C ASP A 15 10.37 8.24 9.09
N LEU A 16 11.62 8.50 8.68
CA LEU A 16 12.18 7.97 7.44
C LEU A 16 12.29 6.44 7.48
N VAL A 17 12.78 5.87 8.59
CA VAL A 17 12.87 4.42 8.79
C VAL A 17 11.48 3.79 8.76
N ILE A 18 10.53 4.33 9.52
CA ILE A 18 9.14 3.83 9.57
C ILE A 18 8.48 3.91 8.19
N ALA A 19 8.70 5.01 7.46
CA ALA A 19 8.18 5.17 6.10
C ALA A 19 8.82 4.15 5.15
N SER A 20 10.14 3.92 5.25
CA SER A 20 10.85 2.96 4.41
C SER A 20 10.43 1.51 4.69
N GLU A 21 10.20 1.17 5.95
CA GLU A 21 9.73 -0.16 6.37
C GLU A 21 8.30 -0.39 5.89
N ARG A 22 7.41 0.59 6.05
CA ARG A 22 6.05 0.53 5.50
C ARG A 22 6.06 0.43 3.98
N LEU A 23 6.93 1.19 3.30
CA LEU A 23 7.05 1.12 1.85
C LEU A 23 7.52 -0.27 1.43
N TYR A 24 8.55 -0.80 2.10
CA TYR A 24 9.09 -2.14 1.88
C TYR A 24 8.02 -3.22 2.08
N HIS A 25 7.28 -3.21 3.19
CA HIS A 25 6.18 -4.14 3.40
C HIS A 25 5.12 -4.03 2.31
N THR A 26 4.70 -2.81 1.96
CA THR A 26 3.65 -2.62 0.95
C THR A 26 4.12 -3.06 -0.44
N THR A 27 5.37 -2.79 -0.83
CA THR A 27 5.89 -3.14 -2.16
C THR A 27 6.29 -4.60 -2.24
N ASN A 28 6.93 -5.14 -1.19
CA ASN A 28 7.45 -6.49 -1.19
C ASN A 28 6.33 -7.52 -0.95
N GLU A 29 5.41 -7.29 -0.01
CA GLU A 29 4.27 -8.19 0.21
C GLU A 29 3.31 -8.16 -0.98
N GLY A 30 3.10 -6.98 -1.59
CA GLY A 30 2.30 -6.84 -2.80
C GLY A 30 2.90 -7.59 -3.99
N PHE A 31 4.23 -7.55 -4.12
CA PHE A 31 4.95 -8.27 -5.16
C PHE A 31 4.95 -9.78 -4.92
N GLU A 32 5.22 -10.22 -3.68
CA GLU A 32 5.17 -11.64 -3.28
C GLU A 32 3.78 -12.24 -3.48
N PHE A 33 2.72 -11.52 -3.10
CA PHE A 33 1.34 -11.94 -3.37
C PHE A 33 1.09 -12.13 -4.87
N CYS A 34 1.56 -11.21 -5.70
CA CYS A 34 1.38 -11.32 -7.13
C CYS A 34 2.24 -12.43 -7.75
N LEU A 35 3.43 -12.69 -7.23
CA LEU A 35 4.25 -13.82 -7.63
C LEU A 35 3.56 -15.15 -7.29
N ASP A 36 3.11 -15.34 -6.05
CA ASP A 36 2.41 -16.56 -5.62
C ASP A 36 1.14 -16.81 -6.46
N ARG A 37 0.44 -15.73 -6.83
CA ARG A 37 -0.80 -15.84 -7.61
C ARG A 37 -0.59 -16.12 -9.09
N CYS A 38 0.49 -15.61 -9.68
CA CYS A 38 0.69 -15.60 -11.13
C CYS A 38 1.77 -16.56 -11.62
N MET A 39 2.67 -17.00 -10.74
CA MET A 39 3.75 -17.94 -11.07
C MET A 39 3.29 -19.37 -10.90
N THR A 40 3.28 -20.10 -12.01
CA THR A 40 2.80 -21.48 -12.06
C THR A 40 3.81 -22.42 -12.73
N HIS A 41 4.68 -21.90 -13.60
CA HIS A 41 5.67 -22.65 -14.34
C HIS A 41 7.08 -22.32 -13.83
N TYR A 42 7.74 -23.34 -13.29
CA TYR A 42 9.15 -23.31 -12.92
C TYR A 42 9.90 -24.27 -13.86
N ALA A 43 10.25 -23.81 -15.06
CA ALA A 43 11.07 -24.59 -16.00
C ALA A 43 12.55 -24.17 -15.87
N GLU A 44 13.46 -25.15 -15.98
CA GLU A 44 14.91 -24.98 -15.73
C GLU A 44 15.60 -23.96 -16.65
N ASP A 45 15.02 -23.63 -17.81
CA ASP A 45 15.63 -22.76 -18.84
C ASP A 45 14.87 -21.45 -19.13
N SER A 46 13.75 -21.18 -18.45
CA SER A 46 13.06 -19.90 -18.63
C SER A 46 13.55 -18.87 -17.62
N ILE A 47 14.19 -17.79 -18.09
CA ILE A 47 14.18 -16.52 -17.36
C ILE A 47 12.70 -16.13 -17.21
N PRO A 48 12.15 -15.98 -15.99
CA PRO A 48 11.15 -16.94 -15.52
C PRO A 48 9.74 -16.38 -15.60
N TYR A 49 9.22 -16.11 -16.78
CA TYR A 49 7.79 -15.86 -16.95
C TYR A 49 7.34 -16.35 -18.31
N HIS A 50 6.47 -17.37 -18.34
CA HIS A 50 5.68 -17.63 -19.54
C HIS A 50 4.90 -16.34 -19.88
N TYR A 51 4.67 -16.02 -21.17
CA TYR A 51 4.07 -14.73 -21.57
C TYR A 51 2.75 -14.42 -20.82
N GLY A 52 1.97 -15.45 -20.51
CA GLY A 52 0.76 -15.35 -19.68
C GLY A 52 1.01 -14.98 -18.21
N GLU A 53 2.09 -15.47 -17.62
CA GLU A 53 2.47 -15.22 -16.22
C GLU A 53 2.98 -13.81 -16.03
N LYS A 54 3.81 -13.31 -16.97
CA LYS A 54 4.21 -11.90 -16.99
C LYS A 54 3.00 -10.99 -17.06
N THR A 55 2.08 -11.28 -17.98
CA THR A 55 0.86 -10.48 -18.14
C THR A 55 -0.03 -10.53 -16.88
N CYS A 56 -0.09 -11.68 -16.21
CA CYS A 56 -0.78 -11.81 -14.92
C CYS A 56 -0.10 -10.95 -13.85
N LEU A 57 1.22 -11.05 -13.72
CA LEU A 57 2.02 -10.31 -12.75
C LEU A 57 1.85 -8.79 -12.95
N ASP A 58 2.01 -8.30 -14.18
CA ASP A 58 1.85 -6.89 -14.52
C ASP A 58 0.45 -6.37 -14.15
N ARG A 59 -0.60 -7.15 -14.44
CA ARG A 59 -1.99 -6.81 -14.07
C ARG A 59 -2.22 -6.84 -12.57
N CYS A 60 -1.63 -7.80 -11.87
CA CYS A 60 -1.75 -7.91 -10.43
C CYS A 60 -1.09 -6.70 -9.74
N LEU A 61 0.13 -6.36 -10.13
CA LEU A 61 0.86 -5.21 -9.59
C LEU A 61 0.11 -3.91 -9.85
N ALA A 62 -0.41 -3.71 -11.06
CA ALA A 62 -1.24 -2.54 -11.37
C ALA A 62 -2.50 -2.46 -10.48
N LYS A 63 -3.10 -3.60 -10.15
CA LYS A 63 -4.27 -3.65 -9.26
C LYS A 63 -3.91 -3.36 -7.82
N VAL A 64 -2.77 -3.85 -7.33
CA VAL A 64 -2.27 -3.58 -5.98
C VAL A 64 -1.92 -2.10 -5.82
N ASP A 65 -1.14 -1.53 -6.76
CA ASP A 65 -0.81 -0.09 -6.73
C ASP A 65 -2.07 0.78 -6.84
N GLY A 66 -2.97 0.45 -7.77
CA GLY A 66 -4.26 1.14 -7.92
C GLY A 66 -5.09 1.10 -6.63
N GLY A 67 -5.22 -0.09 -6.03
CA GLY A 67 -5.94 -0.28 -4.76
C GLY A 67 -5.31 0.49 -3.61
N MET A 68 -3.98 0.49 -3.51
CA MET A 68 -3.25 1.25 -2.49
C MET A 68 -3.47 2.76 -2.64
N ARG A 69 -3.38 3.30 -3.86
CA ARG A 69 -3.64 4.72 -4.13
C ARG A 69 -5.08 5.10 -3.79
N MET A 70 -6.05 4.24 -4.12
CA MET A 70 -7.45 4.44 -3.74
C MET A 70 -7.63 4.45 -2.22
N ALA A 71 -6.99 3.53 -1.49
CA ALA A 71 -7.03 3.50 -0.03
C ALA A 71 -6.42 4.77 0.59
N VAL A 72 -5.29 5.24 0.07
CA VAL A 72 -4.65 6.49 0.50
C VAL A 72 -5.55 7.69 0.22
N ALA A 73 -6.19 7.75 -0.95
CA ALA A 73 -7.13 8.82 -1.28
C ALA A 73 -8.35 8.81 -0.36
N ALA A 74 -8.96 7.64 -0.13
CA ALA A 74 -10.09 7.47 0.77
C ALA A 74 -9.73 7.88 2.22
N LYS A 75 -8.52 7.53 2.68
CA LYS A 75 -8.01 7.96 3.99
C LYS A 75 -7.88 9.48 4.07
N LYS A 76 -7.30 10.13 3.06
CA LYS A 76 -7.15 11.60 3.04
C LYS A 76 -8.51 12.30 3.04
N ASP A 77 -9.46 11.81 2.26
CA ASP A 77 -10.82 12.35 2.23
C ASP A 77 -11.51 12.16 3.58
N PHE A 78 -11.33 11.02 4.22
CA PHE A 78 -11.82 10.75 5.58
C PHE A 78 -11.23 11.74 6.60
N GLU A 79 -9.91 11.91 6.61
CA GLU A 79 -9.23 12.86 7.51
C GLU A 79 -9.69 14.30 7.27
N LYS A 80 -9.96 14.68 6.01
CA LYS A 80 -10.48 16.01 5.68
C LYS A 80 -11.88 16.23 6.24
N LYS A 81 -12.78 15.25 6.08
CA LYS A 81 -14.14 15.30 6.65
C LYS A 81 -14.11 15.35 8.17
N LEU A 82 -13.25 14.55 8.79
CA LEU A 82 -13.07 14.53 10.25
C LEU A 82 -12.59 15.90 10.76
N LYS A 83 -11.62 16.54 10.10
CA LYS A 83 -11.16 17.91 10.43
C LYS A 83 -12.24 18.97 10.23
N ALA A 84 -13.15 18.76 9.28
CA ALA A 84 -14.30 19.62 9.06
C ALA A 84 -15.44 19.41 10.08
N GLY A 85 -15.33 18.43 10.98
CA GLY A 85 -16.39 18.03 11.90
C GLY A 85 -17.52 17.22 11.23
N GLU A 86 -17.36 16.87 9.94
CA GLU A 86 -18.31 16.04 9.22
C GLU A 86 -18.06 14.59 9.61
N MET A 87 -18.74 14.10 10.65
CA MET A 87 -18.72 12.68 11.04
C MET A 87 -19.29 11.82 9.91
N PRO A 88 -18.45 11.14 9.09
CA PRO A 88 -18.88 10.68 7.78
C PRO A 88 -19.67 9.36 7.85
N TYR A 89 -19.38 8.49 8.82
CA TYR A 89 -20.13 7.25 9.01
C TYR A 89 -21.21 7.39 10.09
N GLN A 90 -22.28 6.60 9.94
CA GLN A 90 -23.44 6.64 10.82
C GLN A 90 -23.06 6.34 12.28
N TRP A 91 -22.24 5.32 12.51
CA TRP A 91 -21.76 4.98 13.86
C TRP A 91 -20.97 6.14 14.51
N MET A 92 -20.23 6.94 13.75
CA MET A 92 -19.54 8.11 14.32
C MET A 92 -20.53 9.19 14.77
N ARG A 93 -21.57 9.43 13.97
CA ARG A 93 -22.66 10.35 14.35
C ARG A 93 -23.42 9.84 15.56
N ASP A 94 -23.68 8.53 15.61
CA ASP A 94 -24.38 7.90 16.73
C ASP A 94 -23.53 7.93 18.01
N ALA A 95 -22.20 7.79 17.91
CA ALA A 95 -21.27 7.93 19.02
C ALA A 95 -21.25 9.36 19.58
N GLU A 96 -21.18 10.36 18.71
CA GLU A 96 -21.22 11.78 19.09
C GLU A 96 -22.54 12.14 19.78
N GLN A 97 -23.65 11.56 19.31
CA GLN A 97 -24.98 11.76 19.89
C GLN A 97 -25.24 10.90 21.13
N GLY A 98 -24.25 10.12 21.60
CA GLY A 98 -24.38 9.26 22.78
C GLY A 98 -25.36 8.09 22.62
N LYS A 99 -25.62 7.66 21.38
CA LYS A 99 -26.56 6.56 21.05
C LYS A 99 -25.91 5.18 21.00
N ILE A 100 -24.59 5.10 21.09
CA ILE A 100 -23.88 3.83 21.24
C ILE A 100 -23.77 3.55 22.74
N GLN A 101 -24.62 2.64 23.23
CA GLN A 101 -24.44 1.96 24.52
C GLN A 101 -23.60 0.70 24.33
#